data_AF-A0A533WW23-F1
#
_entry.id   AF-A0A533WW23-F1
#
_cell.length_a   1.000
_cell.length_b   1.000
_cell.length_c   1.000
_cell.angle_alpha   90.00
_cell.angle_beta   90.00
_cell.angle_gamma   90.00
#
_symmetry.space_group_name_H-M   'P 1'
#
loop_
_entity.id
_entity.type
_entity.pdbx_description
1 polymer ?
#
loop_
_entity_poly.entity_id
_entity_poly.type
_entity_poly.pdbx_seq_one_letter_code
_entity_poly.pdbx_strand_id
1 'polypeptide(L)' 'MAQTGFQGKKLGEVAKIWTEMTSRKGLTIFMGLTGSLSTTGQWKIVRWLIEKRYVDVLVSTGANISE' A
#
# COMPACT_ATOMS: atom_id res chain seq x y z
N MET A 1 -11.49 -13.24 4.20
CA MET A 1 -11.60 -13.17 2.72
C MET A 1 -10.86 -14.31 2.01
N ALA A 2 -9.74 -14.85 2.53
CA ALA A 2 -9.01 -15.94 1.86
C ALA A 2 -9.83 -17.23 1.58
N GLN A 3 -10.89 -17.48 2.36
CA GLN A 3 -11.80 -18.61 2.19
C GLN A 3 -13.03 -18.31 1.30
N THR A 4 -13.11 -17.11 0.69
CA THR A 4 -14.17 -16.77 -0.28
C THR A 4 -13.68 -16.97 -1.72
N GLY A 5 -14.58 -16.91 -2.70
CA GLY A 5 -14.22 -17.03 -4.12
C GLY A 5 -13.64 -15.75 -4.75
N PHE A 6 -13.16 -15.87 -5.99
CA PHE A 6 -12.78 -14.77 -6.89
C PHE A 6 -11.81 -13.75 -6.25
N GLN A 7 -12.14 -12.45 -6.33
CA GLN A 7 -11.29 -11.37 -5.82
C GLN A 7 -11.20 -11.33 -4.29
N GLY A 8 -12.19 -11.87 -3.58
CA GLY A 8 -12.11 -12.01 -2.13
C GLY A 8 -10.96 -12.94 -1.71
N LYS A 9 -10.73 -14.03 -2.45
CA LYS A 9 -9.57 -14.90 -2.23
C LYS A 9 -8.26 -14.11 -2.36
N LYS A 10 -8.12 -13.35 -3.44
CA LYS A 10 -6.94 -12.53 -3.72
C LYS A 10 -6.70 -11.45 -2.67
N LEU A 11 -7.76 -10.80 -2.18
CA LEU A 11 -7.64 -9.85 -1.08
C LEU A 11 -7.08 -10.51 0.19
N GLY A 12 -7.52 -11.73 0.50
CA GLY A 12 -6.97 -12.51 1.61
C GLY A 12 -5.50 -12.89 1.43
N GLU A 13 -5.11 -13.29 0.22
CA GLU A 13 -3.72 -13.59 -0.13
C GLU A 13 -2.81 -12.37 0.03
N VAL A 14 -3.23 -11.21 -0.49
CA VAL A 14 -2.45 -9.96 -0.39
C VAL A 14 -2.30 -9.50 1.06
N ALA A 15 -3.35 -9.60 1.89
CA ALA A 15 -3.27 -9.25 3.31
C ALA A 15 -2.25 -10.11 4.06
N LYS A 16 -2.17 -11.42 3.73
CA LYS A 16 -1.16 -12.31 4.31
C LYS A 16 0.26 -11.92 3.89
N ILE A 17 0.48 -11.67 2.60
CA ILE A 17 1.79 -11.27 2.06
C ILE A 17 2.24 -9.94 2.69
N TRP A 18 1.35 -8.94 2.78
CA TRP A 18 1.66 -7.66 3.40
C TRP A 18 2.05 -7.79 4.88
N THR A 19 1.35 -8.64 5.63
CA THR A 19 1.67 -8.91 7.05
C THR A 19 3.06 -9.54 7.21
N GLU A 20 3.42 -10.46 6.31
CA GLU A 20 4.74 -11.07 6.29
C GLU A 20 5.84 -10.05 5.94
N MET A 21 5.62 -9.24 4.90
CA MET A 21 6.56 -8.19 4.48
C MET A 21 6.85 -7.21 5.61
N THR A 22 5.80 -6.69 6.26
CA THR A 22 5.92 -5.70 7.34
C THR A 22 6.55 -6.24 8.62
N SER A 23 6.58 -7.57 8.80
CA SER A 23 7.22 -8.22 9.95
C SER A 23 8.68 -8.58 9.70
N ARG A 24 9.15 -8.53 8.45
CA ARG A 24 10.50 -8.98 8.06
C ARG A 24 11.54 -7.87 8.29
N LYS A 25 12.55 -8.17 9.10
CA LYS A 25 13.68 -7.26 9.32
C LYS A 25 14.53 -7.13 8.04
N GLY A 26 14.91 -5.90 7.71
CA GLY A 26 15.80 -5.61 6.58
C GLY A 26 15.17 -5.75 5.20
N LEU A 27 13.84 -5.92 5.11
CA LEU A 27 13.13 -5.87 3.84
C LEU A 27 12.77 -4.41 3.52
N THR A 28 13.15 -3.93 2.34
CA THR A 28 12.75 -2.60 1.85
C THR A 28 11.43 -2.68 1.09
N ILE A 29 10.43 -1.91 1.50
CA ILE A 29 9.10 -1.88 0.90
C ILE A 29 8.96 -0.66 -0.01
N PHE A 30 8.82 -0.92 -1.31
CA PHE A 30 8.52 0.08 -2.33
C PHE A 30 7.02 0.13 -2.58
N MET A 31 6.45 1.34 -2.62
CA MET A 31 5.03 1.58 -2.91
C MET A 31 4.87 2.53 -4.10
N GLY A 32 4.04 2.12 -5.07
CA GLY A 32 3.60 2.98 -6.17
C GLY A 32 2.33 3.76 -5.81
N LEU A 33 2.26 5.05 -6.14
CA LEU A 33 1.07 5.88 -5.96
C LEU A 33 0.71 6.62 -7.25
N THR A 34 -0.53 6.48 -7.69
CA THR A 34 -1.08 7.26 -8.81
C THR A 34 -1.84 8.49 -8.30
N GLY A 35 -1.89 9.55 -9.11
CA GLY A 35 -2.64 10.77 -8.80
C GLY A 35 -4.10 10.55 -8.40
N SER A 36 -4.81 9.66 -9.11
CA SER A 36 -6.24 9.39 -8.87
C SER A 36 -6.55 8.81 -7.48
N LEU A 37 -5.60 8.11 -6.85
CA LEU A 37 -5.78 7.62 -5.48
C LEU A 37 -5.70 8.77 -4.46
N SER A 38 -4.91 9.80 -4.75
CA SER A 38 -4.84 11.00 -3.92
C SER A 38 -6.10 11.84 -4.03
N THR A 39 -6.53 12.18 -5.25
CA THR A 39 -7.75 13.00 -5.47
C THR A 39 -9.01 12.38 -4.86
N THR A 40 -9.08 11.05 -4.82
CA THR A 40 -10.21 10.31 -4.21
C THR A 40 -10.08 10.10 -2.69
N GLY A 41 -9.06 10.71 -2.05
CA GLY A 41 -8.90 10.74 -0.60
C GLY A 41 -8.09 9.60 0.01
N GLN A 42 -7.59 8.66 -0.80
CA GLN A 42 -6.79 7.52 -0.31
C GLN A 42 -5.38 7.94 0.12
N TRP A 43 -4.93 9.17 -0.19
CA TRP A 43 -3.67 9.71 0.33
C TRP A 43 -3.58 9.65 1.85
N LYS A 44 -4.72 9.71 2.57
CA LYS A 44 -4.74 9.64 4.04
C LYS A 44 -4.22 8.31 4.57
N ILE A 45 -4.59 7.19 3.93
CA ILE A 45 -4.09 5.88 4.34
C ILE A 45 -2.63 5.69 3.92
N VAL A 46 -2.24 6.19 2.74
CA VAL A 46 -0.84 6.16 2.30
C VAL A 46 0.05 6.97 3.26
N ARG A 47 -0.39 8.17 3.65
CA ARG A 47 0.26 9.00 4.67
C ARG A 47 0.43 8.22 5.97
N TRP A 48 -0.63 7.57 6.46
CA TRP A 48 -0.57 6.79 7.69
C TRP A 48 0.44 5.64 7.60
N LEU A 49 0.50 4.94 6.46
CA LEU A 49 1.48 3.87 6.22
C LEU A 49 2.92 4.40 6.25
N ILE A 50 3.17 5.57 5.68
CA ILE A 50 4.48 6.24 5.72
C ILE A 50 4.83 6.66 7.15
N GLU A 51 3.92 7.33 7.86
CA GLU A 51 4.12 7.79 9.24
C GLU A 51 4.42 6.64 10.21
N LYS A 52 3.84 5.46 9.97
CA LYS A 52 4.07 4.24 10.75
C LYS A 52 5.25 3.40 10.25
N ARG A 53 5.98 3.86 9.22
CA ARG A 53 7.12 3.17 8.62
C ARG A 53 6.78 1.78 8.08
N TYR A 54 5.59 1.63 7.49
CA TYR A 54 5.20 0.44 6.72
C TYR A 54 5.61 0.51 5.24
N VAL A 55 6.16 1.64 4.80
CA VAL A 55 6.70 1.88 3.46
C VAL A 55 8.03 2.60 3.62
N ASP A 56 9.05 2.15 2.88
CA ASP A 56 10.39 2.77 2.91
C ASP A 56 10.60 3.72 1.72
N VAL A 57 10.07 3.37 0.55
CA VAL A 57 10.21 4.17 -0.67
C VAL A 57 8.85 4.35 -1.33
N LEU A 58 8.46 5.60 -1.56
CA LEU A 58 7.27 5.96 -2.33
C LEU A 58 7.68 6.41 -3.73
N VAL A 59 7.11 5.79 -4.76
CA VAL A 59 7.25 6.17 -6.16
C VAL A 59 5.90 6.67 -6.64
N SER A 60 5.76 7.97 -6.90
CA SER A 60 4.50 8.56 -7.34
C SER A 60 4.58 9.11 -8.75
N THR A 61 3.42 9.34 -9.36
CA THR A 61 3.35 10.22 -10.54
C THR A 61 3.52 11.68 -10.11
N GLY A 62 3.83 12.57 -11.07
CA GLY A 62 3.99 14.00 -10.78
C GLY A 62 2.71 14.68 -10.25
N ALA A 63 1.54 14.11 -10.56
CA ALA A 63 0.25 14.63 -10.09
C ALA A 63 0.16 14.73 -8.55
N ASN A 64 0.82 13.82 -7.83
CA ASN A 64 0.83 13.80 -6.36
C ASN A 64 1.74 14.86 -5.71
N ILE A 65 2.53 15.59 -6.51
CA ILE A 65 3.41 16.66 -6.02
C ILE A 65 2.75 18.03 -6.25
N SER A 66 1.90 18.13 -7.27
CA SER A 66 1.18 19.36 -7.64
C SER A 66 -0.14 19.58 -6.90
N GLU A 67 -0.75 18.51 -6.37
CA GLU A 67 -1.98 18.53 -5.55
C GLU A 67 -1.65 18.49 -4.06
#